data_AF-A0A0A0NUZ7-F1
#
_entry.id   AF-A0A0A0NUZ7-F1
#
_cell.length_a   1.000
_cell.length_b   1.000
_cell.length_c   1.000
_cell.angle_alpha   90.00
_cell.angle_beta   90.00
_cell.angle_gamma   90.00
#
_symmetry.space_group_name_H-M   'P 1'
#
loop_
_entity.id
_entity.type
_entity.pdbx_description
1 polymer ?
#
loop_
_entity_poly.entity_id
_entity_poly.type
_entity_poly.pdbx_seq_one_letter_code
_entity_poly.pdbx_strand_id
1 'polypeptide(L)'
;MRRTVPRACSHGSTYVQVPGGDTGLGQALQEGTAAEAEQAPRALDIDHLSTGHRPGFGYTDVYEATSRLIEPVIEQYETDVRRRLVQGMLDAAEAVALGVLGGLDACEGDYDGNEVLCYAAEGLADTYGYRIRELMRTAGRAVK
;
A
#
# COMPACT_ATOMS: atom_id res chain seq x y z
N MET A 1 8.40 -30.25 48.52
CA MET A 1 7.27 -29.41 48.98
C MET A 1 7.01 -28.34 47.93
N ARG A 2 5.81 -28.36 47.33
CA ARG A 2 5.38 -27.45 46.26
C ARG A 2 4.91 -26.11 46.86
N ARG A 3 5.34 -24.99 46.31
CA ARG A 3 4.66 -23.69 46.43
C ARG A 3 4.34 -23.18 45.03
N THR A 4 3.04 -23.05 44.79
CA THR A 4 2.38 -22.40 43.65
C THR A 4 2.20 -20.91 43.91
N VAL A 5 2.50 -20.07 42.91
CA VAL A 5 1.76 -18.89 42.36
C VAL A 5 2.73 -17.84 41.77
N PRO A 6 2.31 -16.94 40.86
CA PRO A 6 1.44 -17.12 39.69
C PRO A 6 2.09 -16.62 38.39
N ARG A 7 1.52 -17.04 37.26
CA ARG A 7 1.85 -16.64 35.89
C ARG A 7 1.50 -15.16 35.71
N ALA A 8 2.50 -14.28 35.64
CA ALA A 8 2.31 -12.93 35.16
C ALA A 8 2.20 -12.96 33.64
N CYS A 9 1.04 -12.58 33.10
CA CYS A 9 0.90 -12.21 31.70
C CYS A 9 1.77 -10.99 31.45
N SER A 10 3.00 -11.20 30.97
CA SER A 10 3.81 -10.11 30.43
C SER A 10 3.14 -9.64 29.15
N HIS A 11 2.36 -8.56 29.25
CA HIS A 11 2.13 -7.67 28.14
C HIS A 11 3.51 -7.17 27.71
N GLY A 12 4.06 -7.79 26.67
CA GLY A 12 5.24 -7.31 25.97
C GLY A 12 4.88 -6.02 25.25
N SER A 13 4.74 -4.93 26.01
CA SER A 13 4.80 -3.58 25.48
C SER A 13 6.25 -3.35 25.11
N THR A 14 6.60 -3.73 23.88
CA THR A 14 7.90 -3.43 23.29
C THR A 14 7.95 -1.92 23.11
N TYR A 15 8.56 -1.23 24.08
CA TYR A 15 9.03 0.13 23.91
C TYR A 15 10.08 0.10 22.80
N VAL A 16 9.67 0.41 21.57
CA VAL A 16 10.59 0.67 20.47
C VAL A 16 11.27 2.00 20.77
N GLN A 17 12.55 1.89 21.10
CA GLN A 17 13.45 3.00 21.33
C GLN A 17 13.61 3.76 20.00
N VAL A 18 13.03 4.95 19.90
CA VAL A 18 13.16 5.86 18.74
C VAL A 18 14.44 6.70 18.87
N PRO A 19 15.44 6.55 17.96
CA PRO A 19 16.54 7.48 17.85
C PRO A 19 16.23 8.54 16.78
N GLY A 20 16.34 9.83 17.14
CA GLY A 20 16.38 10.95 16.18
C GLY A 20 15.02 11.51 15.77
N GLY A 21 14.73 12.73 16.23
CA GLY A 21 13.39 13.35 16.31
C GLY A 21 12.64 13.66 15.01
N ASP A 22 13.24 13.45 13.83
CA ASP A 22 12.63 13.89 12.56
C ASP A 22 12.61 12.72 11.54
N THR A 23 13.70 11.95 11.48
CA THR A 23 13.83 10.78 10.59
C THR A 23 12.93 9.61 11.03
N GLY A 24 12.75 9.42 12.34
CA GLY A 24 11.92 8.32 12.86
C GLY A 24 10.43 8.46 12.53
N LEU A 25 9.92 9.69 12.42
CA LEU A 25 8.52 9.94 12.04
C LEU A 25 8.28 9.68 10.56
N GLY A 26 9.21 10.08 9.69
CA GLY A 26 9.15 9.77 8.26
C GLY A 26 9.24 8.26 8.01
N GLN A 27 10.13 7.56 8.71
CA GLN A 27 10.26 6.11 8.60
C GLN A 27 9.02 5.37 9.09
N ALA A 28 8.47 5.73 10.26
CA ALA A 28 7.25 5.11 10.77
C ALA A 28 6.03 5.35 9.86
N LEU A 29 5.94 6.55 9.26
CA LEU A 29 4.91 6.86 8.27
C LEU A 29 5.08 6.01 7.01
N GLN A 30 6.30 5.86 6.53
CA GLN A 30 6.62 5.03 5.37
C GLN A 30 6.26 3.56 5.62
N GLU A 31 6.71 2.99 6.75
CA GLU A 31 6.45 1.59 7.13
C GLU A 31 4.94 1.33 7.31
N GLY A 32 4.24 2.24 8.00
CA GLY A 32 2.78 2.16 8.16
C GLY A 32 2.05 2.23 6.82
N THR A 33 2.46 3.16 5.95
CA THR A 33 1.89 3.29 4.60
C THR A 33 2.19 2.06 3.75
N ALA A 34 3.38 1.47 3.86
CA ALA A 34 3.73 0.25 3.15
C ALA A 34 2.85 -0.92 3.57
N ALA A 35 2.65 -1.13 4.87
CA ALA A 35 1.77 -2.17 5.37
C ALA A 35 0.32 -1.97 4.90
N GLU A 36 -0.18 -0.73 4.90
CA GLU A 36 -1.52 -0.42 4.38
C GLU A 36 -1.62 -0.65 2.88
N ALA A 37 -0.64 -0.19 2.10
CA ALA A 37 -0.61 -0.33 0.64
C ALA A 37 -0.39 -1.77 0.17
N GLU A 38 0.22 -2.61 1.00
CA GLU A 38 0.29 -4.05 0.79
C GLU A 38 -1.06 -4.72 1.11
N GLN A 39 -1.67 -4.39 2.24
CA GLN A 39 -2.91 -5.04 2.69
C GLN A 39 -4.13 -4.62 1.88
N ALA A 40 -4.22 -3.38 1.42
CA ALA A 40 -5.42 -2.88 0.76
C ALA A 40 -5.73 -3.61 -0.55
N PRO A 41 -4.76 -3.88 -1.45
CA PRO A 41 -4.99 -4.74 -2.62
C PRO A 41 -5.25 -6.21 -2.27
N ARG A 42 -4.59 -6.75 -1.24
CA ARG A 42 -4.82 -8.14 -0.77
C ARG A 42 -6.22 -8.34 -0.17
N ALA A 43 -6.80 -7.29 0.40
CA ALA A 43 -8.16 -7.32 0.95
C ALA A 43 -9.26 -7.24 -0.13
N LEU A 44 -8.90 -7.05 -1.40
CA LEU A 44 -9.87 -7.05 -2.50
C LEU A 44 -10.39 -8.45 -2.77
N ASP A 45 -11.71 -8.57 -2.70
CA ASP A 45 -12.40 -9.83 -2.96
C ASP A 45 -12.45 -10.14 -4.46
N ILE A 46 -11.94 -11.33 -4.83
CA ILE A 46 -12.00 -11.86 -6.19
C ILE A 46 -13.44 -12.02 -6.69
N ASP A 47 -14.42 -12.21 -5.79
CA ASP A 47 -15.83 -12.31 -6.13
C ASP A 47 -16.40 -10.99 -6.68
N HIS A 48 -15.71 -9.87 -6.45
CA HIS A 48 -16.04 -8.58 -7.05
C HIS A 48 -15.47 -8.39 -8.47
N LEU A 49 -14.72 -9.35 -9.01
CA LEU A 49 -14.28 -9.32 -10.40
C LEU A 49 -15.46 -9.47 -11.34
N SER A 50 -15.93 -8.33 -11.84
CA SER A 50 -16.98 -8.31 -12.83
C SER A 50 -16.45 -8.54 -14.24
N THR A 51 -16.20 -9.79 -14.57
CA THR A 51 -15.81 -10.22 -15.91
C THR A 51 -17.03 -10.49 -16.81
N GLY A 52 -16.81 -10.48 -18.12
CA GLY A 52 -17.81 -10.84 -19.11
C GLY A 52 -18.54 -9.66 -19.75
N HIS A 53 -19.62 -9.97 -20.47
CA HIS A 53 -20.34 -8.95 -21.24
C HIS A 53 -21.33 -8.18 -20.36
N ARG A 54 -21.19 -6.85 -20.32
CA ARG A 54 -22.14 -5.93 -19.70
C ARG A 54 -22.87 -5.11 -20.77
N PRO A 55 -24.23 -5.11 -20.77
CA PRO A 55 -25.00 -4.25 -21.66
C PRO A 55 -24.58 -2.77 -21.52
N GLY A 56 -24.26 -2.12 -22.63
CA GLY A 56 -23.81 -0.73 -22.67
C GLY A 56 -22.31 -0.49 -22.41
N PHE A 57 -21.56 -1.49 -21.92
CA PHE A 57 -20.12 -1.39 -21.64
C PHE A 57 -19.26 -2.36 -22.46
N GLY A 58 -19.87 -3.36 -23.09
CA GLY A 58 -19.14 -4.34 -23.90
C GLY A 58 -18.63 -5.52 -23.07
N TYR A 59 -17.62 -6.22 -23.59
CA TYR A 59 -16.96 -7.32 -22.88
C TYR A 59 -15.80 -6.75 -22.05
N THR A 60 -15.79 -7.03 -20.75
CA THR A 60 -14.66 -6.72 -19.86
C THR A 60 -13.93 -8.01 -19.55
N ASP A 61 -12.63 -8.05 -19.88
CA ASP A 61 -11.77 -9.18 -19.53
C ASP A 61 -11.31 -9.10 -18.07
N VAL A 62 -10.66 -10.19 -17.61
CA VAL A 62 -10.25 -10.32 -16.21
C VAL A 62 -9.19 -9.31 -15.79
N TYR A 63 -8.30 -8.91 -16.69
CA TYR A 63 -7.27 -7.91 -16.38
C TYR A 63 -7.90 -6.52 -16.24
N GLU A 64 -8.82 -6.16 -17.14
CA GLU A 64 -9.57 -4.90 -17.05
C GLU A 64 -10.43 -4.86 -15.77
N ALA A 65 -11.11 -5.96 -15.42
CA ALA A 65 -11.89 -6.06 -14.19
C ALA A 65 -11.02 -5.90 -12.94
N THR A 66 -9.81 -6.47 -12.94
CA THR A 66 -8.83 -6.35 -11.86
C THR A 66 -8.33 -4.92 -11.72
N SER A 67 -7.96 -4.26 -12.81
CA SER A 67 -7.53 -2.86 -12.78
C SER A 67 -8.63 -1.96 -12.21
N ARG A 68 -9.90 -2.19 -12.54
CA ARG A 68 -11.03 -1.42 -11.97
C ARG A 68 -11.19 -1.56 -10.45
N LEU A 69 -10.70 -2.65 -9.85
CA LEU A 69 -10.72 -2.83 -8.40
C LEU A 69 -9.47 -2.24 -7.73
N ILE A 70 -8.31 -2.35 -8.38
CA ILE A 70 -7.04 -1.86 -7.84
C ILE A 70 -6.89 -0.34 -7.99
N GLU A 71 -7.27 0.24 -9.13
CA GLU A 71 -7.10 1.67 -9.43
C GLU A 71 -7.66 2.59 -8.33
N PRO A 72 -8.92 2.41 -7.85
CA PRO A 72 -9.46 3.27 -6.80
C PRO A 72 -8.69 3.21 -5.48
N VAL A 73 -8.12 2.05 -5.14
CA VAL A 73 -7.28 1.88 -3.94
C VAL A 73 -6.02 2.74 -4.07
N ILE A 74 -5.39 2.74 -5.25
CA ILE A 74 -4.16 3.51 -5.51
C ILE A 74 -4.44 5.01 -5.60
N GLU A 75 -5.56 5.39 -6.20
CA GLU A 75 -5.99 6.79 -6.33
C GLU A 75 -6.16 7.51 -4.98
N GLN A 76 -6.51 6.77 -3.91
CA GLN A 76 -6.54 7.32 -2.56
C GLN A 76 -5.15 7.83 -2.15
N TYR A 77 -4.10 7.06 -2.41
CA TYR A 77 -2.73 7.44 -2.08
C TYR A 77 -2.20 8.57 -2.99
N GLU A 78 -2.54 8.55 -4.27
CA GLU A 78 -2.23 9.67 -5.18
C GLU A 78 -2.81 11.00 -4.66
N THR A 79 -4.07 10.95 -4.22
CA THR A 79 -4.76 12.10 -3.64
C THR A 79 -4.07 12.57 -2.35
N ASP A 80 -3.64 11.63 -1.52
CA ASP A 80 -2.99 11.88 -0.24
C ASP A 80 -1.59 12.51 -0.37
N VAL A 81 -0.79 12.02 -1.33
CA VAL A 81 0.50 12.59 -1.74
C VAL A 81 0.30 13.99 -2.30
N ARG A 82 -0.61 14.15 -3.26
CA ARG A 82 -0.91 15.47 -3.87
C ARG A 82 -1.33 16.48 -2.81
N ARG A 83 -2.18 16.10 -1.86
CA ARG A 83 -2.62 16.96 -0.76
C ARG A 83 -1.44 17.43 0.09
N ARG A 84 -0.50 16.54 0.42
CA ARG A 84 0.72 16.89 1.18
C ARG A 84 1.64 17.82 0.41
N LEU A 85 1.83 17.58 -0.88
CA LEU A 85 2.62 18.44 -1.76
C LEU A 85 2.05 19.86 -1.81
N VAL A 86 0.73 20.01 -1.96
CA VAL A 86 0.05 21.33 -1.96
C VAL A 86 0.23 22.06 -0.63
N GLN A 87 0.32 21.32 0.48
CA GLN A 87 0.53 21.87 1.82
C GLN A 87 2.01 22.12 2.16
N GLY A 88 2.93 21.84 1.23
CA GLY A 88 4.38 22.02 1.43
C GLY A 88 5.03 20.94 2.32
N MET A 89 4.30 19.86 2.65
CA MET A 89 4.79 18.76 3.47
C MET A 89 5.58 17.75 2.63
N LEU A 90 6.73 18.17 2.09
CA LEU A 90 7.50 17.38 1.13
C LEU A 90 8.01 16.05 1.70
N ASP A 91 8.57 16.06 2.91
CA ASP A 91 9.14 14.84 3.49
C ASP A 91 8.05 13.82 3.86
N ALA A 92 6.86 14.28 4.28
CA ALA A 92 5.72 13.40 4.50
C ALA A 92 5.13 12.86 3.20
N ALA A 93 5.10 13.66 2.13
CA ALA A 93 4.70 13.20 0.80
C ALA A 93 5.65 12.13 0.26
N GLU A 94 6.95 12.31 0.48
CA GLU A 94 7.99 11.35 0.11
C GLU A 94 7.86 10.05 0.89
N ALA A 95 7.69 10.12 2.21
CA ALA A 95 7.48 8.93 3.04
C ALA A 95 6.25 8.12 2.61
N VAL A 96 5.12 8.79 2.32
CA VAL A 96 3.92 8.12 1.80
C VAL A 96 4.20 7.51 0.43
N ALA A 97 4.82 8.24 -0.49
CA ALA A 97 5.14 7.75 -1.83
C ALA A 97 6.04 6.50 -1.78
N LEU A 98 7.12 6.53 -0.99
CA LEU A 98 8.01 5.38 -0.80
C LEU A 98 7.30 4.21 -0.12
N GLY A 99 6.40 4.49 0.83
CA GLY A 99 5.62 3.47 1.50
C GLY A 99 4.71 2.73 0.51
N VAL A 100 3.98 3.47 -0.32
CA VAL A 100 3.09 2.89 -1.33
C VAL A 100 3.87 2.04 -2.32
N LEU A 101 4.97 2.56 -2.89
CA LEU A 101 5.79 1.80 -3.84
C LEU A 101 6.33 0.52 -3.21
N GLY A 102 6.86 0.60 -1.97
CA GLY A 102 7.35 -0.57 -1.25
C GLY A 102 6.26 -1.59 -0.91
N GLY A 103 5.05 -1.15 -0.57
CA GLY A 103 3.91 -2.04 -0.32
C GLY A 103 3.43 -2.75 -1.60
N LEU A 104 3.43 -2.05 -2.74
CA LEU A 104 3.09 -2.64 -4.04
C LEU A 104 4.14 -3.65 -4.52
N ASP A 105 5.43 -3.37 -4.30
CA ASP A 105 6.51 -4.33 -4.58
C ASP A 105 6.40 -5.57 -3.68
N ALA A 106 6.01 -5.40 -2.41
CA ALA A 106 5.82 -6.51 -1.47
C ALA A 106 4.63 -7.42 -1.83
N CYS A 107 3.65 -6.91 -2.57
CA CYS A 107 2.58 -7.72 -3.13
C CYS A 107 3.06 -8.62 -4.27
N GLU A 108 4.22 -8.39 -4.87
CA GLU A 108 4.67 -9.15 -6.03
C GLU A 108 5.13 -10.57 -5.67
N GLY A 109 4.52 -11.57 -6.32
CA GLY A 109 4.92 -12.98 -6.22
C GLY A 109 4.44 -13.73 -4.98
N ASP A 110 3.73 -13.08 -4.06
CA ASP A 110 3.10 -13.70 -2.88
C ASP A 110 1.58 -13.73 -3.06
N TYR A 111 1.12 -14.61 -3.97
CA TYR A 111 -0.29 -14.77 -4.28
C TYR A 111 -0.79 -16.14 -3.82
N ASP A 112 -1.90 -16.16 -3.09
CA ASP A 112 -2.51 -17.41 -2.61
C ASP A 112 -3.41 -18.10 -3.67
N GLY A 113 -3.57 -17.47 -4.84
CA GLY A 113 -4.35 -17.98 -5.98
C GLY A 113 -5.82 -17.53 -6.00
N ASN A 114 -6.34 -16.95 -4.91
CA ASN A 114 -7.71 -16.47 -4.79
C ASN A 114 -7.80 -14.94 -4.63
N GLU A 115 -6.69 -14.23 -4.78
CA GLU A 115 -6.64 -12.77 -4.67
C GLU A 115 -6.79 -12.12 -6.05
N VAL A 116 -7.42 -10.93 -6.08
CA VAL A 116 -7.48 -10.06 -7.27
C VAL A 116 -6.09 -9.82 -7.87
N LEU A 117 -5.06 -9.81 -7.02
CA LEU A 117 -3.67 -9.64 -7.39
C LEU A 117 -3.13 -10.73 -8.34
N CYS A 118 -3.72 -11.93 -8.38
CA CYS A 118 -3.32 -12.99 -9.32
C CYS A 118 -3.49 -12.58 -10.80
N TYR A 119 -4.38 -11.63 -11.05
CA TYR A 119 -4.68 -11.12 -12.38
C TYR A 119 -4.16 -9.69 -12.58
N ALA A 120 -3.46 -9.15 -11.59
CA ALA A 120 -2.75 -7.90 -11.78
C ALA A 120 -1.46 -8.19 -12.55
N ALA A 121 -1.14 -7.35 -13.53
CA ALA A 121 0.05 -7.53 -14.35
C ALA A 121 1.33 -7.52 -13.48
N GLU A 122 2.38 -8.22 -13.95
CA GLU A 122 3.73 -8.14 -13.38
C GLU A 122 4.19 -6.67 -13.28
N GLY A 123 4.99 -6.33 -12.27
CA GLY A 123 5.39 -4.95 -12.00
C GLY A 123 4.23 -4.09 -11.50
N LEU A 124 3.63 -4.48 -10.36
CA LEU A 124 2.50 -3.78 -9.74
C LEU A 124 2.83 -2.31 -9.43
N ALA A 125 4.01 -2.07 -8.85
CA ALA A 125 4.51 -0.73 -8.53
C ALA A 125 4.82 0.09 -9.78
N ASP A 126 5.24 -0.55 -10.88
CA ASP A 126 5.45 0.14 -12.16
C ASP A 126 4.14 0.52 -12.83
N THR A 127 3.18 -0.40 -12.83
CA THR A 127 1.87 -0.23 -13.47
C THR A 127 1.04 0.83 -12.74
N TYR A 128 0.92 0.71 -11.43
CA TYR A 128 0.03 1.56 -10.64
C TYR A 128 0.75 2.71 -9.90
N GLY A 129 2.04 2.56 -9.59
CA GLY A 129 2.83 3.59 -8.91
C GLY A 129 3.34 4.71 -9.80
N TYR A 130 3.20 4.61 -11.13
CA TYR A 130 3.69 5.62 -12.08
C TYR A 130 3.20 7.04 -11.77
N ARG A 131 1.90 7.22 -11.46
CA ARG A 131 1.35 8.55 -11.16
C ARG A 131 1.94 9.15 -9.88
N ILE A 132 2.21 8.33 -8.87
CA ILE A 132 2.87 8.76 -7.63
C ILE A 132 4.31 9.21 -7.91
N ARG A 133 5.07 8.43 -8.70
CA ARG A 133 6.43 8.81 -9.12
C ARG A 133 6.44 10.13 -9.88
N GLU A 134 5.48 10.32 -10.78
CA GLU A 134 5.35 11.55 -11.58
C GLU A 134 4.99 12.78 -10.72
N LEU A 135 4.12 12.62 -9.71
CA LEU A 135 3.81 13.67 -8.75
C LEU A 135 5.06 14.10 -7.97
N MET A 136 5.84 13.14 -7.47
CA MET A 136 7.08 13.43 -6.74
C MET A 136 8.13 14.07 -7.64
N ARG A 137 8.28 13.57 -8.87
CA ARG A 137 9.22 14.14 -9.87
C ARG A 137 8.88 15.60 -10.17
N THR A 138 7.59 15.91 -10.32
CA THR A 138 7.11 17.29 -10.53
C THR A 138 7.41 18.19 -9.33
N ALA A 139 7.39 17.63 -8.11
CA ALA A 139 7.80 18.32 -6.89
C ALA A 139 9.33 18.43 -6.71
N GLY A 140 10.13 17.94 -7.67
CA GLY A 140 11.59 18.00 -7.64
C GLY A 140 12.24 16.90 -6.79
N ARG A 141 11.50 15.84 -6.46
CA ARG A 141 11.98 14.69 -5.67
C ARG A 141 11.93 13.42 -6.51
N ALA A 142 13.01 12.65 -6.51
CA ALA A 142 13.04 11.35 -7.18
C ALA A 142 12.81 10.25 -6.14
N VAL A 143 11.66 9.57 -6.23
CA VAL A 143 11.38 8.34 -5.50
C VAL A 143 11.60 7.17 -6.46
N LYS A 144 12.35 6.17 -6.01
CA LYS A 144 12.64 4.94 -6.77
C LYS A 144 11.75 3.83 -6.25
#